data_AF-A0A958D8U4-F1
#
_entry.id   AF-A0A958D8U4-F1
#
_cell.length_a   1.000
_cell.length_b   1.000
_cell.length_c   1.000
_cell.angle_alpha   90.00
_cell.angle_beta   90.00
_cell.angle_gamma   90.00
#
_symmetry.space_group_name_H-M   'P 1'
#
loop_
_entity.id
_entity.type
_entity.pdbx_description
1 polymer ?
#
loop_
_entity_poly.entity_id
_entity_poly.type
_entity_poly.pdbx_seq_one_letter_code
_entity_poly.pdbx_strand_id
1 'polypeptide(L)'
;MLNISCTYCRSPINVGDGELALIMQAAEGKHPKSAPVTCPNCRKTNKVPFKRLEQAYKLAGSPLPPEEEPVEEAEPAAEESTEPAATEA
;
A
#
# COMPACT_ATOMS: atom_id res chain seq x y z
N MET A 1 -11.08 11.78 1.98
CA MET A 1 -12.26 11.30 2.74
C MET A 1 -12.98 10.18 2.00
N LEU A 2 -13.39 9.12 2.72
CA LEU A 2 -14.15 7.99 2.18
C LEU A 2 -15.53 7.90 2.84
N ASN A 3 -16.60 7.84 2.05
CA ASN A 3 -17.96 7.61 2.56
C ASN A 3 -18.41 6.18 2.24
N ILE A 4 -18.80 5.43 3.26
CA ILE A 4 -19.35 4.08 3.13
C ILE A 4 -20.60 3.92 4.00
N SER A 5 -21.50 3.02 3.62
CA SER A 5 -22.65 2.68 4.44
C SER A 5 -22.33 1.51 5.38
N CYS A 6 -22.70 1.63 6.65
CA CYS A 6 -22.58 0.51 7.59
C CYS A 6 -23.47 -0.66 7.16
N THR A 7 -22.92 -1.88 7.12
CA THR A 7 -23.69 -3.08 6.75
C THR A 7 -24.77 -3.44 7.79
N TYR A 8 -24.61 -2.98 9.04
CA TYR A 8 -25.50 -3.31 10.14
C TYR A 8 -26.64 -2.31 10.33
N CYS A 9 -26.31 -1.02 10.46
CA CYS A 9 -27.30 0.03 10.76
C CYS A 9 -27.62 0.92 9.55
N ARG A 10 -27.00 0.66 8.39
CA ARG A 10 -27.15 1.45 7.15
C ARG A 10 -26.81 2.93 7.27
N SER A 11 -26.32 3.38 8.42
CA SER A 11 -25.89 4.76 8.61
C SER A 11 -24.61 5.04 7.82
N PRO A 12 -24.45 6.27 7.30
CA PRO A 12 -23.23 6.68 6.63
C PRO A 12 -22.07 6.70 7.64
N ILE A 13 -20.93 6.18 7.21
CA ILE A 13 -19.64 6.25 7.91
C ILE A 13 -18.73 7.10 7.04
N ASN A 14 -18.27 8.21 7.60
CA ASN A 14 -17.28 9.07 6.96
C ASN A 14 -15.92 8.77 7.58
N VAL A 15 -15.04 8.13 6.80
CA VAL A 15 -13.66 7.89 7.17
C VAL A 15 -12.85 9.12 6.76
N GLY A 16 -12.38 9.87 7.76
CA GLY A 16 -11.56 11.06 7.58
C GLY A 16 -10.12 10.73 7.15
N ASP A 17 -9.40 11.74 6.69
CA ASP A 17 -8.04 11.56 6.16
C ASP A 17 -7.04 11.08 7.22
N GLY A 18 -7.23 11.48 8.49
CA GLY A 18 -6.43 10.97 9.61
C GLY A 18 -6.64 9.47 9.89
N GLU A 19 -7.88 8.99 9.78
CA GLU A 19 -8.19 7.56 9.97
C GLU A 19 -7.69 6.72 8.79
N LEU A 20 -7.76 7.27 7.56
CA LEU A 20 -7.14 6.66 6.38
C LEU A 20 -5.62 6.56 6.53
N ALA A 21 -4.94 7.62 7.00
CA ALA A 21 -3.50 7.62 7.21
C ALA A 21 -3.06 6.56 8.22
N LEU A 22 -3.78 6.43 9.34
CA LEU A 22 -3.50 5.40 10.35
C LEU A 22 -3.67 3.98 9.79
N ILE A 23 -4.72 3.75 8.98
CA ILE A 23 -4.94 2.45 8.35
C ILE A 23 -3.83 2.12 7.34
N MET A 24 -3.34 3.11 6.59
CA MET A 24 -2.22 2.93 5.67
C MET A 24 -0.90 2.66 6.36
N GLN A 25 -0.59 3.44 7.40
CA GLN A 25 0.62 3.27 8.19
C GLN A 25 0.63 1.91 8.89
N ALA A 26 -0.52 1.48 9.42
CA ALA A 26 -0.65 0.14 10.01
C ALA A 26 -0.53 -1.00 8.97
N ALA A 27 -0.63 -0.69 7.68
CA ALA A 27 -0.51 -1.63 6.57
C ALA A 27 0.87 -1.61 5.88
N GLU A 28 1.81 -0.74 6.30
CA GLU A 28 3.17 -0.69 5.75
C GLU A 28 3.80 -2.09 5.76
N GLY A 29 4.20 -2.56 4.57
CA GLY A 29 4.79 -3.89 4.34
C GLY A 29 3.81 -5.07 4.29
N LYS A 30 2.53 -4.89 4.64
CA LYS A 30 1.51 -5.96 4.62
C LYS A 30 0.19 -5.41 4.07
N HIS A 31 0.10 -5.22 2.76
CA HIS A 31 -1.12 -4.79 2.05
C HIS A 31 -2.27 -5.78 2.34
N PRO A 32 -3.15 -5.52 3.32
CA PRO A 32 -4.15 -6.49 3.72
C PRO A 32 -5.28 -6.48 2.71
N LYS A 33 -6.02 -7.58 2.55
CA LYS A 33 -7.18 -7.60 1.63
C LYS A 33 -8.30 -6.64 2.07
N SER A 34 -8.41 -6.38 3.38
CA SER A 34 -9.43 -5.53 3.99
C SER A 34 -8.96 -4.94 5.30
N ALA A 35 -9.45 -3.75 5.67
CA ALA A 35 -9.24 -3.14 6.97
C ALA A 35 -10.56 -3.04 7.76
N PRO A 36 -10.50 -3.17 9.11
CA PRO A 36 -11.65 -2.95 9.98
C PRO A 36 -11.96 -1.46 10.13
N VAL A 37 -13.21 -1.05 9.93
CA VAL A 37 -13.71 0.31 10.18
C VAL A 37 -14.90 0.27 11.14
N THR A 38 -14.80 0.96 12.27
CA THR A 38 -15.84 0.96 13.29
C THR A 38 -16.90 2.01 12.98
N CYS A 39 -18.17 1.61 12.94
CA CYS A 39 -19.27 2.54 12.70
C CYS A 39 -19.49 3.45 13.93
N PRO A 40 -19.53 4.79 13.79
CA PRO A 40 -19.75 5.69 14.92
C PRO A 40 -21.18 5.60 15.48
N ASN A 41 -22.15 5.15 14.69
CA ASN A 41 -23.54 5.00 15.13
C ASN A 41 -23.75 3.70 15.92
N CYS A 42 -23.56 2.54 15.28
CA CYS A 42 -23.85 1.24 15.90
C CYS A 42 -22.66 0.56 16.59
N ARG A 43 -21.46 1.16 16.52
CA ARG A 43 -20.21 0.65 17.08
C ARG A 43 -19.76 -0.72 16.57
N LYS A 44 -20.39 -1.23 15.51
CA LYS A 44 -19.98 -2.48 14.86
C LYS A 44 -18.87 -2.23 13.85
N THR A 45 -17.95 -3.19 13.78
CA THR A 45 -16.81 -3.18 12.85
C THR A 45 -17.22 -3.70 11.49
N ASN A 46 -17.01 -2.88 10.46
CA ASN A 46 -17.25 -3.22 9.06
C ASN A 46 -15.90 -3.57 8.42
N LYS A 47 -15.87 -4.60 7.56
CA LYS A 47 -14.67 -4.92 6.76
C LYS A 47 -14.73 -4.15 5.46
N VAL A 48 -13.78 -3.24 5.27
CA VAL A 48 -13.69 -2.40 4.07
C VAL A 48 -12.53 -2.91 3.21
N PRO A 49 -12.72 -3.12 1.89
CA PRO A 49 -11.63 -3.53 1.00
C PRO A 49 -10.50 -2.50 1.02
N PHE A 50 -9.26 -2.97 1.19
CA PHE A 50 -8.11 -2.08 1.32
C PHE A 50 -7.91 -1.21 0.08
N LYS A 51 -8.15 -1.77 -1.11
CA LYS A 51 -8.13 -1.00 -2.38
C LYS A 51 -9.00 0.25 -2.37
N ARG A 52 -10.16 0.23 -1.69
CA ARG A 52 -11.02 1.43 -1.59
C ARG A 52 -10.47 2.48 -0.65
N LEU A 53 -9.85 2.05 0.44
CA LEU A 53 -9.17 2.94 1.39
C LEU A 53 -7.94 3.57 0.71
N GLU A 54 -7.22 2.77 -0.09
CA GLU A 54 -6.07 3.20 -0.85
C GLU A 54 -6.41 4.27 -1.89
N GLN A 55 -7.43 4.01 -2.69
CA GLN A 55 -7.94 4.99 -3.65
C GLN A 55 -8.39 6.28 -2.97
N ALA A 56 -9.13 6.18 -1.86
CA ALA A 56 -9.62 7.36 -1.15
C ALA A 56 -8.51 8.21 -0.52
N TYR A 57 -7.43 7.58 -0.08
CA TYR A 57 -6.25 8.26 0.42
C TYR A 57 -5.47 8.95 -0.71
N LYS A 58 -5.26 8.27 -1.86
CA LYS A 58 -4.67 8.85 -3.08
C LYS A 58 -5.46 10.08 -3.55
N LEU A 59 -6.79 9.99 -3.55
CA LEU A 59 -7.70 11.07 -3.92
C LEU A 59 -7.71 12.24 -2.93
N ALA A 60 -7.36 12.01 -1.66
CA ALA A 60 -7.33 13.05 -0.64
C ALA A 60 -6.13 14.00 -0.77
N GLY A 61 -5.16 13.70 -1.65
CA GLY A 61 -3.96 14.51 -1.82
C GLY A 61 -2.96 14.39 -0.67
N SER A 62 -3.18 13.45 0.26
CA SER A 62 -2.17 13.10 1.26
C SER A 62 -1.04 12.32 0.56
N PRO A 63 0.22 12.72 0.73
CA PRO A 63 1.34 11.97 0.17
C PRO A 63 1.34 10.58 0.80
N LEU A 64 1.19 9.55 -0.03
CA LEU A 64 1.53 8.19 0.38
C LEU A 64 2.96 8.21 0.89
N PRO A 65 3.27 7.60 2.05
CA PRO A 65 4.65 7.28 2.33
C PRO A 65 5.17 6.53 1.10
N PRO A 66 6.32 6.95 0.54
CA PRO A 66 6.82 6.35 -0.68
C PRO A 66 6.82 4.83 -0.49
N GLU A 67 6.09 4.14 -1.36
CA GLU A 67 6.29 2.71 -1.54
C GLU A 67 7.80 2.57 -1.75
N GLU A 68 8.50 1.88 -0.85
CA GLU A 68 9.86 1.44 -1.12
C GLU A 68 9.77 0.58 -2.37
N GLU A 69 10.01 1.23 -3.51
CA GLU A 69 10.36 0.60 -4.76
C GLU A 69 11.43 -0.44 -4.38
N PRO A 70 11.28 -1.72 -4.75
CA PRO A 70 12.37 -2.65 -4.58
C PRO A 70 13.54 -2.05 -5.33
N VAL A 71 14.54 -1.62 -4.56
CA VAL A 71 15.80 -1.04 -4.99
C VAL A 71 16.25 -1.74 -6.27
N GLU A 72 16.17 -0.99 -7.35
CA GLU A 72 16.86 -1.25 -8.58
C GLU A 72 18.35 -1.28 -8.22
N GLU A 73 18.88 -2.48 -7.99
CA GLU A 73 20.32 -2.74 -7.97
C GLU A 73 20.80 -2.64 -9.43
N ALA A 74 20.83 -1.41 -9.94
CA ALA A 74 21.66 -1.04 -11.06
C ALA A 74 23.00 -0.60 -10.47
N GLU A 75 24.05 -1.38 -10.74
CA GLU A 75 25.35 -0.94 -11.26
C GLU A 75 26.39 -2.07 -11.15
N PRO A 76 27.47 -2.08 -11.97
CA PRO A 76 27.63 -1.54 -13.31
C PRO A 76 28.29 -2.55 -14.27
N ALA A 77 28.32 -2.19 -15.56
CA ALA A 77 29.14 -2.85 -16.57
C ALA A 77 30.64 -2.75 -16.24
N ALA A 78 31.38 -3.84 -16.45
CA ALA A 78 32.80 -3.81 -16.75
C ALA A 78 33.14 -5.00 -17.67
N GLU A 79 33.12 -4.73 -18.97
CA GLU A 79 33.94 -5.46 -19.94
C GLU A 79 35.42 -5.25 -19.59
N GLU A 80 36.22 -6.30 -19.47
CA GLU A 80 37.58 -6.30 -20.06
C GLU A 80 38.15 -7.72 -20.20
N SER A 81 38.18 -8.17 -21.44
CA SER A 81 39.24 -8.88 -22.15
C SER A 81 40.46 -9.40 -21.36
N THR A 82 40.74 -10.71 -21.45
CA THR A 82 42.09 -11.23 -21.75
C THR A 82 42.05 -12.69 -22.23
N GLU A 83 42.27 -12.89 -23.54
CA GLU A 83 42.92 -14.07 -24.15
C GLU A 83 44.42 -14.13 -23.68
N PRO A 84 45.27 -15.16 -23.93
CA PRO A 84 45.26 -16.08 -25.09
C PRO A 84 45.73 -17.56 -24.87
N ALA A 85 45.57 -18.33 -25.97
CA ALA A 85 46.48 -19.34 -26.57
C ALA A 85 46.97 -20.63 -25.84
N ALA A 86 46.53 -21.77 -26.44
CA ALA A 86 47.34 -22.83 -27.09
C ALA A 86 48.07 -23.98 -26.31
N THR A 87 47.91 -25.20 -26.88
CA THR A 87 48.80 -26.39 -26.88
C THR A 87 48.73 -27.28 -25.60
N GLU A 88 48.66 -28.63 -25.58
CA GLU A 88 49.16 -29.76 -26.39
C GLU A 88 48.47 -31.09 -25.92
N ALA A 89 48.25 -32.08 -26.80
CA ALA A 89 48.39 -33.55 -26.58
C ALA A 89 47.82 -34.37 -27.76
#